data_AF-A0A2G3E722-F1
#
_entry.id   AF-A0A2G3E722-F1
#
_cell.length_a   1.000
_cell.length_b   1.000
_cell.length_c   1.000
_cell.angle_alpha   90.00
_cell.angle_beta   90.00
_cell.angle_gamma   90.00
#
_symmetry.space_group_name_H-M   'P 1'
#
loop_
_entity.id
_entity.type
_entity.pdbx_description
1 polymer ?
#
loop_
_entity_poly.entity_id
_entity_poly.type
_entity_poly.pdbx_seq_one_letter_code
_entity_poly.pdbx_strand_id
1 'polypeptide(L)'
;MQDIFRGRTTELRILDKKFKQSGFVMTVLYGRRRIGKTKLINKFMHDHDCKSISFTAVERGEAELLSMMTESVLNTLSPELLGNISFNSFENLFDYIGKQAEKERIVFFIDEYPYLAKQCPYIQSVLQKQIDTKWKKGNLFFIICGSLVSFMKDEVLAETAPLHGRSDLELKLRPFNYIETAEFLDGYTNEEKAICYGLTNGVAKYIEQFDVSESLEENIIDQFYSVGGYFSEEQIKTVVSNDKKNPALYNSIISAVATGHTKNSEIASYVGVDEVTYPLKVLVKAELLERRVTKKPYYILNDSMLEFWFKYVNRATSLINADNGESYFYSAVKDHLHDFMGKVFEKMAKEYLLSHAGVDDFPILTDIADYQDTVLDEERKQKQIEIDLLGKNGKQILLVGECKFKNSQFDKTEYEKLLDKIKYIPTTNPVVCVFSLGGFSEYVKENASDCKLITLDDMYK
;
A
#
# COMPACT_ATOMS: atom_id res chain seq x y z
N MET A 1 8.38 20.86 -18.51
CA MET A 1 7.12 20.12 -18.30
C MET A 1 6.51 20.60 -17.01
N GLN A 2 5.22 20.96 -16.98
CA GLN A 2 4.50 21.13 -15.71
C GLN A 2 4.46 19.76 -15.04
N ASP A 3 4.81 19.72 -13.75
CA ASP A 3 4.75 18.51 -12.94
C ASP A 3 3.26 18.13 -12.74
N ILE A 4 2.81 17.06 -13.39
CA ILE A 4 1.41 16.62 -13.35
C ILE A 4 1.22 15.77 -12.09
N PHE A 5 0.34 16.22 -11.19
CA PHE A 5 -0.07 15.44 -10.01
C PHE A 5 -1.12 14.39 -10.42
N ARG A 6 -0.84 13.12 -10.13
CA ARG A 6 -1.66 11.96 -10.50
C ARG A 6 -2.22 11.22 -9.28
N GLY A 7 -3.40 10.62 -9.44
CA GLY A 7 -4.13 9.90 -8.40
C GLY A 7 -4.50 10.75 -7.19
N ARG A 8 -4.86 10.08 -6.08
CA ARG A 8 -5.19 10.71 -4.78
C ARG A 8 -6.38 11.68 -4.79
N THR A 9 -7.22 11.61 -5.81
CA THR A 9 -8.40 12.48 -5.97
C THR A 9 -9.35 12.36 -4.78
N THR A 10 -9.53 11.15 -4.24
CA THR A 10 -10.39 10.93 -3.08
C THR A 10 -9.81 11.56 -1.81
N GLU A 11 -8.52 11.37 -1.57
CA GLU A 11 -7.81 11.90 -0.41
C GLU A 11 -7.75 13.43 -0.42
N LEU A 12 -7.45 14.04 -1.57
CA LEU A 12 -7.52 15.50 -1.76
C LEU A 12 -8.92 16.03 -1.48
N ARG A 13 -9.96 15.41 -2.06
CA ARG A 13 -11.35 15.81 -1.83
C ARG A 13 -11.75 15.75 -0.36
N ILE A 14 -11.27 14.75 0.38
CA ILE A 14 -11.53 14.62 1.83
C ILE A 14 -10.82 15.73 2.61
N LEU A 15 -9.54 16.00 2.29
CA LEU A 15 -8.78 17.10 2.90
C LEU A 15 -9.45 18.45 2.63
N ASP A 16 -9.86 18.73 1.39
CA ASP A 16 -10.54 19.96 1.00
C ASP A 16 -11.87 20.15 1.73
N LYS A 17 -12.65 19.07 1.87
CA LYS A 17 -13.91 19.09 2.61
C LYS A 17 -13.68 19.49 4.07
N LYS A 18 -12.62 18.98 4.69
CA LYS A 18 -12.23 19.32 6.06
C LYS A 18 -11.68 20.72 6.16
N PHE A 19 -10.86 21.15 5.20
CA PHE A 19 -10.25 22.48 5.19
C PHE A 19 -11.27 23.61 5.13
N LYS A 20 -12.36 23.41 4.39
CA LYS A 20 -13.48 24.35 4.28
C LYS A 20 -14.27 24.54 5.59
N GLN A 21 -14.08 23.69 6.59
CA GLN A 21 -14.70 23.86 7.90
C GLN A 21 -14.01 24.99 8.67
N SER A 22 -14.81 25.85 9.31
CA SER A 22 -14.30 26.93 10.17
C SER A 22 -13.70 26.38 11.46
N GLY A 23 -12.71 27.07 12.02
CA GLY A 23 -12.09 26.72 13.29
C GLY A 23 -10.95 25.70 13.17
N PHE A 24 -10.57 25.14 14.30
CA PHE A 24 -9.50 24.15 14.40
C PHE A 24 -9.89 22.83 13.73
N VAL A 25 -8.96 22.28 12.95
CA VAL A 25 -9.07 20.93 12.41
C VAL A 25 -7.73 20.23 12.56
N MET A 26 -7.74 19.01 13.11
CA MET A 26 -6.58 18.14 13.16
C MET A 26 -6.73 16.95 12.21
N THR A 27 -5.73 16.73 11.37
CA THR A 27 -5.64 15.58 10.47
C THR A 27 -4.42 14.73 10.80
N VAL A 28 -4.63 13.43 10.93
CA VAL A 28 -3.57 12.43 11.05
C VAL A 28 -3.48 11.63 9.76
N LEU A 29 -2.40 11.81 9.01
CA LEU A 29 -2.12 11.08 7.76
C LEU A 29 -1.03 10.03 8.02
N TYR A 30 -1.25 8.77 7.69
CA TYR A 30 -0.21 7.76 7.88
C TYR A 30 -0.24 6.71 6.78
N GLY A 31 0.87 6.03 6.57
CA GLY A 31 1.01 5.07 5.49
C GLY A 31 2.47 4.74 5.27
N ARG A 32 2.76 3.66 4.54
CA ARG A 32 4.13 3.18 4.33
C ARG A 32 5.04 4.26 3.72
N ARG A 33 6.36 4.06 3.77
CA ARG A 33 7.31 4.96 3.11
C ARG A 33 7.04 4.98 1.59
N ARG A 34 7.39 6.07 0.90
CA ARG A 34 7.36 6.20 -0.58
C ARG A 34 5.99 6.22 -1.26
N ILE A 35 4.89 6.13 -0.52
CA ILE A 35 3.52 6.15 -1.07
C ILE A 35 2.98 7.56 -1.41
N GLY A 36 3.75 8.62 -1.20
CA GLY A 36 3.40 9.99 -1.65
C GLY A 36 2.75 10.91 -0.59
N LYS A 37 2.89 10.64 0.72
CA LYS A 37 2.30 11.46 1.80
C LYS A 37 2.66 12.95 1.70
N THR A 38 3.97 13.25 1.68
CA THR A 38 4.48 14.62 1.61
C THR A 38 4.03 15.32 0.33
N LYS A 39 4.07 14.62 -0.82
CA LYS A 39 3.61 15.17 -2.11
C LYS A 39 2.12 15.51 -2.09
N LEU A 40 1.28 14.66 -1.50
CA LEU A 40 -0.15 14.91 -1.30
C LEU A 40 -0.39 16.18 -0.48
N ILE A 41 0.24 16.31 0.68
CA ILE A 41 0.05 17.48 1.56
C ILE A 41 0.62 18.75 0.92
N ASN A 42 1.76 18.68 0.24
CA ASN A 42 2.31 19.82 -0.49
C ASN A 42 1.39 20.27 -1.63
N LYS A 43 0.79 19.33 -2.38
CA LYS A 43 -0.21 19.66 -3.40
C LYS A 43 -1.42 20.36 -2.77
N PHE A 44 -1.95 19.79 -1.69
CA PHE A 44 -3.03 20.39 -0.92
C PHE A 44 -2.69 21.82 -0.46
N MET A 45 -1.53 22.02 0.18
CA MET A 45 -1.11 23.37 0.62
C MET A 45 -0.94 24.35 -0.53
N HIS A 46 -0.44 23.90 -1.69
CA HIS A 46 -0.29 24.73 -2.88
C HIS A 46 -1.64 25.12 -3.50
N ASP A 47 -2.67 24.27 -3.39
CA ASP A 47 -4.00 24.53 -3.95
C ASP A 47 -4.84 25.50 -3.10
N HIS A 48 -4.41 25.78 -1.87
CA HIS A 48 -5.11 26.69 -0.95
C HIS A 48 -4.28 27.95 -0.70
N ASP A 49 -4.85 29.11 -1.04
CA ASP A 49 -4.23 30.42 -0.78
C ASP A 49 -4.33 30.78 0.72
N CYS A 50 -3.39 30.25 1.51
CA CYS A 50 -3.26 30.55 2.93
C CYS A 50 -1.82 30.31 3.43
N LYS A 51 -1.50 30.85 4.60
CA LYS A 51 -0.19 30.62 5.22
C LYS A 51 -0.02 29.14 5.56
N SER A 52 1.02 28.53 5.01
CA SER A 52 1.31 27.11 5.16
C SER A 52 2.71 26.90 5.71
N ILE A 53 2.78 26.32 6.92
CA ILE A 53 4.03 25.98 7.59
C ILE A 53 4.27 24.48 7.37
N SER A 54 5.41 24.12 6.82
CA SER A 54 5.83 22.73 6.66
C SER A 54 7.12 22.48 7.43
N PHE A 55 7.12 21.48 8.29
CA PHE A 55 8.29 21.03 9.04
C PHE A 55 8.46 19.51 8.90
N THR A 56 9.64 19.07 8.48
CA THR A 56 9.98 17.64 8.41
C THR A 56 10.85 17.25 9.58
N ALA A 57 10.33 16.38 10.45
CA ALA A 57 11.09 15.83 11.56
C ALA A 57 12.13 14.83 11.05
N VAL A 58 13.31 14.86 11.68
CA VAL A 58 14.46 14.00 11.37
C VAL A 58 15.08 13.49 12.66
N GLU A 59 15.93 12.46 12.59
CA GLU A 59 16.66 11.93 13.75
C GLU A 59 17.78 12.89 14.17
N ARG A 60 17.41 13.93 14.92
CA ARG A 60 18.32 14.95 15.47
C ARG A 60 17.98 15.26 16.92
N GLY A 61 18.90 15.93 17.62
CA GLY A 61 18.66 16.39 18.98
C GLY A 61 17.50 17.39 19.08
N GLU A 62 16.86 17.42 20.25
CA GLU A 62 15.69 18.29 20.51
C GLU A 62 15.94 19.77 20.21
N ALA A 63 17.10 20.31 20.63
CA ALA A 63 17.44 21.72 20.39
C ALA A 63 17.54 22.06 18.89
N GLU A 64 18.06 21.13 18.07
CA GLU A 64 18.12 21.30 16.62
C GLU A 64 16.72 21.23 16.00
N LEU A 65 15.89 20.27 16.42
CA LEU A 65 14.51 20.15 15.93
C LEU A 65 13.69 21.41 16.25
N LEU A 66 13.82 21.95 17.46
CA LEU A 66 13.18 23.20 17.87
C LEU A 66 13.66 24.39 17.03
N SER A 67 14.98 24.47 16.78
CA SER A 67 15.56 25.52 15.94
C SER A 67 15.04 25.46 14.50
N MET A 68 15.07 24.26 13.89
CA MET A 68 14.56 24.04 12.52
C MET A 68 13.07 24.33 12.39
N MET A 69 12.27 23.94 13.38
CA MET A 69 10.83 24.25 13.38
C MET A 69 10.58 25.74 13.60
N THR A 70 11.36 26.40 14.47
CA THR A 70 11.31 27.84 14.68
C THR A 70 11.58 28.58 13.38
N GLU A 71 12.61 28.20 12.64
CA GLU A 71 12.94 28.78 11.33
C GLU A 71 11.77 28.63 10.35
N SER A 72 11.20 27.42 10.24
CA SER A 72 10.06 27.13 9.36
C SER A 72 8.81 27.97 9.69
N VAL A 73 8.53 28.14 10.98
CA VAL A 73 7.39 28.93 11.48
C VAL A 73 7.62 30.42 11.22
N LEU A 74 8.79 30.97 11.57
CA LEU A 74 9.09 32.39 11.40
C LEU A 74 9.15 32.77 9.92
N ASN A 75 9.76 31.94 9.06
CA ASN A 75 9.78 32.16 7.60
C ASN A 75 8.39 32.36 6.99
N THR A 76 7.36 31.75 7.57
CA THR A 76 5.99 31.82 7.05
C THR A 76 5.16 32.91 7.73
N LEU A 77 5.29 33.04 9.05
CA LEU A 77 4.37 33.87 9.84
C LEU A 77 4.92 35.27 10.16
N SER A 78 6.24 35.40 10.32
CA SER A 78 6.94 36.64 10.68
C SER A 78 8.38 36.65 10.14
N PRO A 79 8.58 36.77 8.80
CA PRO A 79 9.92 36.77 8.21
C PRO A 79 10.84 37.86 8.78
N GLU A 80 10.27 38.97 9.25
CA GLU A 80 10.98 40.08 9.88
C GLU A 80 11.66 39.72 11.22
N LEU A 81 11.20 38.66 11.89
CA LEU A 81 11.74 38.19 13.16
C LEU A 81 12.79 37.08 12.98
N LEU A 82 12.97 36.59 11.76
CA LEU A 82 13.91 35.51 11.45
C LEU A 82 15.35 35.91 11.81
N GLY A 83 16.06 35.04 12.54
CA GLY A 83 17.42 35.29 13.02
C GLY A 83 17.53 36.25 14.21
N ASN A 84 16.45 36.99 14.53
CA ASN A 84 16.41 37.95 15.64
C ASN A 84 15.77 37.37 16.91
N ILE A 85 14.92 36.36 16.76
CA ILE A 85 14.20 35.71 17.86
C ILE A 85 14.36 34.20 17.77
N SER A 86 14.44 33.55 18.94
CA SER A 86 14.34 32.09 19.08
C SER A 86 13.30 31.73 20.12
N PHE A 87 12.73 30.53 19.99
CA PHE A 87 11.90 29.94 21.05
C PHE A 87 12.75 28.99 21.88
N ASN A 88 12.53 28.99 23.19
CA ASN A 88 13.23 28.13 24.14
C ASN A 88 12.49 26.82 24.45
N SER A 89 11.28 26.64 23.92
CA SER A 89 10.49 25.42 24.06
C SER A 89 9.47 25.27 22.92
N PHE A 90 9.09 24.03 22.61
CA PHE A 90 7.98 23.76 21.70
C PHE A 90 6.66 24.33 22.21
N GLU A 91 6.46 24.41 23.53
CA GLU A 91 5.25 24.98 24.11
C GLU A 91 5.08 26.46 23.73
N ASN A 92 6.17 27.23 23.77
CA ASN A 92 6.15 28.65 23.41
C ASN A 92 6.00 28.84 21.89
N LEU A 93 6.64 27.98 21.08
CA LEU A 93 6.50 27.99 19.63
C LEU A 93 5.06 27.69 19.20
N PHE A 94 4.45 26.65 19.77
CA PHE A 94 3.07 26.27 19.49
C PHE A 94 2.03 27.29 19.98
N ASP A 95 2.31 27.98 21.10
CA ASP A 95 1.49 29.11 21.55
C ASP A 95 1.52 30.25 20.51
N TYR A 96 2.70 30.56 19.98
CA TYR A 96 2.85 31.58 18.94
C TYR A 96 2.07 31.23 17.66
N ILE A 97 2.16 29.99 17.18
CA ILE A 97 1.37 29.51 16.01
C ILE A 97 -0.13 29.69 16.29
N GLY A 98 -0.59 29.27 17.47
CA GLY A 98 -2.00 29.38 17.87
C GLY A 98 -2.52 30.82 17.82
N LYS A 99 -1.75 31.78 18.36
CA LYS A 99 -2.10 33.21 18.33
C LYS A 99 -2.17 33.80 16.92
N GLN A 100 -1.36 33.31 15.98
CA GLN A 100 -1.46 33.75 14.58
C GLN A 100 -2.68 33.13 13.90
N ALA A 101 -3.02 31.88 14.24
CA ALA A 101 -4.20 31.21 13.70
C ALA A 101 -5.53 31.82 14.20
N GLU A 102 -5.54 32.60 15.27
CA GLU A 102 -6.71 33.40 15.67
C GLU A 102 -7.01 34.54 14.68
N LYS A 103 -6.02 35.00 13.90
CA LYS A 103 -6.16 36.13 12.97
C LYS A 103 -6.51 35.69 11.56
N GLU A 104 -6.00 34.53 11.12
CA GLU A 104 -6.16 34.02 9.76
C GLU A 104 -6.10 32.49 9.71
N ARG A 105 -6.49 31.90 8.58
CA ARG A 105 -6.37 30.45 8.35
C ARG A 105 -4.89 30.10 8.17
N ILE A 106 -4.41 29.12 8.94
CA ILE A 106 -3.03 28.61 8.83
C ILE A 106 -3.09 27.10 8.64
N VAL A 107 -2.34 26.57 7.69
CA VAL A 107 -2.02 25.13 7.63
C VAL A 107 -0.68 24.92 8.33
N PHE A 108 -0.64 24.01 9.29
CA PHE A 108 0.60 23.60 9.95
C PHE A 108 0.82 22.10 9.78
N PHE A 109 1.83 21.74 9.01
CA PHE A 109 2.17 20.37 8.67
C PHE A 109 3.47 19.93 9.33
N ILE A 110 3.41 18.83 10.09
CA ILE A 110 4.57 18.10 10.60
C ILE A 110 4.70 16.77 9.85
N ASP A 111 5.71 16.68 8.99
CA ASP A 111 6.10 15.47 8.29
C ASP A 111 7.00 14.58 9.18
N GLU A 112 6.88 13.27 9.00
CA GLU A 112 7.55 12.23 9.79
C GLU A 112 7.52 12.45 11.32
N TYR A 113 6.34 12.82 11.83
CA TYR A 113 6.03 13.03 13.26
C TYR A 113 6.60 11.95 14.22
N PRO A 114 6.67 10.65 13.87
CA PRO A 114 7.28 9.65 14.73
C PRO A 114 8.72 10.00 15.17
N TYR A 115 9.52 10.67 14.34
CA TYR A 115 10.87 11.08 14.72
C TYR A 115 10.86 12.17 15.81
N LEU A 116 9.97 13.16 15.68
CA LEU A 116 9.80 14.19 16.70
C LEU A 116 9.30 13.59 18.02
N ALA A 117 8.29 12.73 17.97
CA ALA A 117 7.70 12.14 19.18
C ALA A 117 8.63 11.15 19.88
N LYS A 118 9.47 10.41 19.15
CA LYS A 118 10.52 9.57 19.74
C LYS A 118 11.61 10.40 20.41
N GLN A 119 12.04 11.48 19.76
CA GLN A 119 13.09 12.35 20.29
C GLN A 119 12.61 13.18 21.49
N CYS A 120 11.35 13.65 21.44
CA CYS A 120 10.73 14.49 22.46
C CYS A 120 9.44 13.81 22.97
N PRO A 121 9.51 12.80 23.85
CA PRO A 121 8.33 12.03 24.28
C PRO A 121 7.20 12.88 24.90
N TYR A 122 7.54 14.03 25.47
CA TYR A 122 6.59 14.97 26.07
C TYR A 122 5.77 15.77 25.03
N ILE A 123 6.17 15.77 23.75
CA ILE A 123 5.58 16.63 22.70
C ILE A 123 4.09 16.38 22.51
N GLN A 124 3.65 15.12 22.68
CA GLN A 124 2.25 14.75 22.58
C GLN A 124 1.39 15.45 23.62
N SER A 125 1.86 15.49 24.87
CA SER A 125 1.18 16.16 25.98
C SER A 125 1.16 17.68 25.79
N VAL A 126 2.22 18.25 25.20
CA VAL A 126 2.25 19.68 24.85
C VAL A 126 1.21 19.98 23.78
N LEU A 127 1.17 19.22 22.68
CA LEU A 127 0.16 19.38 21.64
C LEU A 127 -1.25 19.21 22.19
N GLN A 128 -1.49 18.20 23.02
CA GLN A 128 -2.77 17.98 23.71
C GLN A 128 -3.21 19.24 24.47
N LYS A 129 -2.33 19.80 25.31
CA LYS A 129 -2.59 21.03 26.06
C LYS A 129 -2.90 22.21 25.14
N GLN A 130 -2.13 22.39 24.07
CA GLN A 130 -2.33 23.50 23.12
C GLN A 130 -3.67 23.38 22.38
N ILE A 131 -4.01 22.17 21.93
CA ILE A 131 -5.29 21.87 21.27
C ILE A 131 -6.46 22.21 22.19
N ASP A 132 -6.44 21.71 23.42
CA ASP A 132 -7.59 21.83 24.32
C ASP A 132 -7.79 23.23 24.89
N THR A 133 -6.72 24.01 25.03
CA THR A 133 -6.78 25.32 25.69
C THR A 133 -6.78 26.51 24.74
N LYS A 134 -6.11 26.40 23.59
CA LYS A 134 -5.82 27.53 22.70
C LYS A 134 -6.26 27.29 21.26
N TRP A 135 -5.76 26.25 20.61
CA TRP A 135 -5.92 26.10 19.16
C TRP A 135 -7.37 25.92 18.72
N LYS A 136 -8.23 25.27 19.54
CA LYS A 136 -9.68 25.14 19.29
C LYS A 136 -10.42 26.47 19.07
N LYS A 137 -9.86 27.60 19.51
CA LYS A 137 -10.45 28.94 19.33
C LYS A 137 -10.01 29.63 18.02
N GLY A 138 -8.97 29.13 17.37
CA GLY A 138 -8.42 29.70 16.14
C GLY A 138 -8.80 28.91 14.89
N ASN A 139 -8.22 29.30 13.75
CA ASN A 139 -8.44 28.72 12.44
C ASN A 139 -7.24 27.87 11.97
N LEU A 140 -6.64 27.08 12.86
CA LEU A 140 -5.49 26.24 12.53
C LEU A 140 -5.95 24.91 11.89
N PHE A 141 -5.43 24.58 10.72
CA PHE A 141 -5.53 23.26 10.10
C PHE A 141 -4.21 22.51 10.34
N PHE A 142 -4.19 21.71 11.40
CA PHE A 142 -3.01 20.99 11.85
C PHE A 142 -2.95 19.60 11.22
N ILE A 143 -1.83 19.26 10.57
CA ILE A 143 -1.60 17.98 9.92
C ILE A 143 -0.36 17.36 10.52
N ILE A 144 -0.46 16.13 11.00
CA ILE A 144 0.71 15.29 11.29
C ILE A 144 0.73 14.11 10.34
N CYS A 145 1.92 13.72 9.90
CA CYS A 145 2.06 12.48 9.15
C CYS A 145 3.25 11.62 9.57
N GLY A 146 3.21 10.32 9.24
CA GLY A 146 4.28 9.40 9.59
C GLY A 146 4.35 8.16 8.71
N SER A 147 5.58 7.74 8.38
CA SER A 147 5.84 6.48 7.68
C SER A 147 5.88 5.25 8.57
N LEU A 148 6.13 5.43 9.87
CA LEU A 148 6.11 4.36 10.87
C LEU A 148 4.66 4.01 11.26
N VAL A 149 4.00 3.20 10.43
CA VAL A 149 2.57 2.85 10.59
C VAL A 149 2.24 2.28 11.97
N SER A 150 3.08 1.40 12.52
CA SER A 150 2.90 0.85 13.87
C SER A 150 2.93 1.94 14.94
N PHE A 151 3.89 2.86 14.86
CA PHE A 151 3.97 4.00 15.79
C PHE A 151 2.74 4.88 15.70
N MET A 152 2.31 5.23 14.47
CA MET A 152 1.10 6.06 14.30
C MET A 152 -0.14 5.38 14.89
N LYS A 153 -0.29 4.06 14.72
CA LYS A 153 -1.39 3.30 15.32
C LYS A 153 -1.33 3.25 16.83
N ASP A 154 -0.16 2.91 17.39
CA ASP A 154 -0.04 2.59 18.82
C ASP A 154 0.17 3.83 19.70
N GLU A 155 0.86 4.85 19.19
CA GLU A 155 1.31 6.00 19.99
C GLU A 155 0.55 7.29 19.68
N VAL A 156 -0.18 7.36 18.57
CA VAL A 156 -0.92 8.56 18.15
C VAL A 156 -2.43 8.31 18.11
N LEU A 157 -2.85 7.18 17.55
CA LEU A 157 -4.25 6.85 17.31
C LEU A 157 -4.86 5.91 18.35
N ALA A 158 -4.07 5.26 19.20
CA ALA A 158 -4.58 4.37 20.23
C ALA A 158 -5.41 5.13 21.26
N GLU A 159 -6.42 4.49 21.86
CA GLU A 159 -7.30 5.13 22.86
C GLU A 159 -6.54 5.75 24.05
N THR A 160 -5.38 5.17 24.38
CA THR A 160 -4.48 5.63 25.45
C THR A 160 -3.59 6.80 25.05
N ALA A 161 -3.50 7.15 23.77
CA ALA A 161 -2.62 8.19 23.27
C ALA A 161 -3.14 9.60 23.63
N PRO A 162 -2.27 10.55 24.01
CA PRO A 162 -2.70 11.91 24.35
C PRO A 162 -3.49 12.63 23.25
N LEU A 163 -3.20 12.31 21.98
CA LEU A 163 -3.86 12.91 20.82
C LEU A 163 -5.16 12.20 20.40
N HIS A 164 -5.50 11.07 21.04
CA HIS A 164 -6.74 10.35 20.75
C HIS A 164 -7.98 11.22 20.99
N GLY A 165 -8.96 11.09 20.10
CA GLY A 165 -10.21 11.85 20.13
C GLY A 165 -10.06 13.35 19.79
N ARG A 166 -8.88 13.79 19.34
CA ARG A 166 -8.63 15.18 18.90
C ARG A 166 -8.42 15.31 17.39
N SER A 167 -8.27 14.19 16.69
CA SER A 167 -8.27 14.07 15.24
C SER A 167 -9.68 14.24 14.68
N ASP A 168 -9.86 15.19 13.76
CA ASP A 168 -11.09 15.34 12.97
C ASP A 168 -11.07 14.46 11.72
N LEU A 169 -9.89 14.05 11.29
CA LEU A 169 -9.66 13.17 10.15
C LEU A 169 -8.46 12.25 10.41
N GLU A 170 -8.67 10.96 10.26
CA GLU A 170 -7.61 9.95 10.27
C GLU A 170 -7.59 9.28 8.91
N LEU A 171 -6.48 9.43 8.18
CA LEU A 171 -6.36 8.97 6.82
C LEU A 171 -5.17 8.03 6.68
N LYS A 172 -5.45 6.75 6.40
CA LYS A 172 -4.44 5.78 6.00
C LYS A 172 -4.23 5.84 4.50
N LEU A 173 -3.11 6.41 4.07
CA LEU A 173 -2.73 6.46 2.67
C LEU A 173 -2.14 5.09 2.26
N ARG A 174 -2.81 4.42 1.32
CA ARG A 174 -2.44 3.10 0.79
C ARG A 174 -1.63 3.25 -0.50
N PRO A 175 -0.90 2.22 -0.96
CA PRO A 175 -0.43 2.18 -2.35
C PRO A 175 -1.60 2.42 -3.31
N PHE A 176 -1.31 2.95 -4.48
CA PHE A 176 -2.28 3.12 -5.56
C PHE A 176 -2.88 1.77 -5.96
N ASN A 177 -4.14 1.77 -6.37
CA ASN A 177 -4.72 0.61 -7.05
C ASN A 177 -4.22 0.51 -8.50
N TYR A 178 -4.64 -0.50 -9.24
CA TYR A 178 -4.19 -0.68 -10.63
C TYR A 178 -4.67 0.42 -11.60
N ILE A 179 -5.82 1.06 -11.34
CA ILE A 179 -6.34 2.18 -12.13
C ILE A 179 -5.52 3.44 -11.89
N GLU A 180 -5.30 3.81 -10.63
CA GLU A 180 -4.47 4.95 -10.26
C GLU A 180 -3.03 4.76 -10.72
N THR A 181 -2.52 3.52 -10.70
CA THR A 181 -1.18 3.21 -11.23
C THR A 181 -1.11 3.44 -12.74
N ALA A 182 -2.17 3.08 -13.48
CA ALA A 182 -2.22 3.28 -14.92
C ALA A 182 -2.17 4.75 -15.35
N GLU A 183 -2.59 5.69 -14.49
CA GLU A 183 -2.49 7.15 -14.75
C GLU A 183 -1.03 7.63 -14.94
N PHE A 184 -0.04 6.88 -14.43
CA PHE A 184 1.38 7.19 -14.57
C PHE A 184 2.00 6.59 -15.83
N LEU A 185 1.32 5.66 -16.48
CA LEU A 185 1.86 4.75 -17.47
C LEU A 185 1.22 4.97 -18.85
N ASP A 186 0.89 6.22 -19.14
CA ASP A 186 0.39 6.64 -20.46
C ASP A 186 1.43 6.30 -21.53
N GLY A 187 1.05 5.47 -22.50
CA GLY A 187 1.96 4.92 -23.53
C GLY A 187 2.02 3.40 -23.51
N TYR A 188 1.81 2.78 -22.35
CA TYR A 188 1.78 1.33 -22.20
C TYR A 188 0.40 0.73 -22.48
N THR A 189 0.40 -0.50 -22.97
CA THR A 189 -0.79 -1.35 -23.08
C THR A 189 -1.35 -1.69 -21.70
N ASN A 190 -2.60 -2.15 -21.65
CA ASN A 190 -3.23 -2.55 -20.38
C ASN A 190 -2.50 -3.73 -19.71
N GLU A 191 -1.93 -4.64 -20.50
CA GLU A 191 -1.10 -5.74 -20.00
C GLU A 191 0.19 -5.22 -19.36
N GLU A 192 0.91 -4.32 -20.04
CA GLU A 192 2.12 -3.71 -19.51
C GLU A 192 1.82 -2.90 -18.24
N LYS A 193 0.72 -2.15 -18.22
CA LYS A 193 0.23 -1.43 -17.02
C LYS A 193 -0.04 -2.37 -15.86
N ALA A 194 -0.67 -3.51 -16.12
CA ALA A 194 -0.91 -4.54 -15.11
C ALA A 194 0.41 -5.12 -14.57
N ILE A 195 1.37 -5.41 -15.44
CA ILE A 195 2.69 -5.91 -15.04
C ILE A 195 3.43 -4.85 -14.20
N CYS A 196 3.47 -3.59 -14.62
CA CYS A 196 4.02 -2.49 -13.82
C CYS A 196 3.33 -2.39 -12.46
N TYR A 197 2.01 -2.54 -12.38
CA TYR A 197 1.30 -2.57 -11.09
C TYR A 197 1.80 -3.73 -10.21
N GLY A 198 1.96 -4.93 -10.76
CA GLY A 198 2.52 -6.08 -10.04
C GLY A 198 3.96 -5.86 -9.57
N LEU A 199 4.80 -5.30 -10.42
CA LEU A 199 6.22 -5.00 -10.16
C LEU A 199 6.43 -3.79 -9.25
N THR A 200 5.41 -2.99 -8.95
CA THR A 200 5.54 -1.80 -8.09
C THR A 200 4.64 -1.86 -6.87
N ASN A 201 3.69 -2.79 -6.83
CA ASN A 201 2.63 -2.88 -5.84
C ASN A 201 1.84 -1.56 -5.67
N GLY A 202 1.81 -0.72 -6.71
CA GLY A 202 1.17 0.60 -6.67
C GLY A 202 1.89 1.65 -5.81
N VAL A 203 3.15 1.42 -5.40
CA VAL A 203 3.88 2.41 -4.61
C VAL A 203 4.35 3.55 -5.52
N ALA A 204 3.85 4.77 -5.26
CA ALA A 204 4.10 5.96 -6.07
C ALA A 204 5.55 6.10 -6.56
N LYS A 205 6.53 6.07 -5.64
CA LYS A 205 7.95 6.25 -6.02
C LYS A 205 8.47 5.15 -6.95
N TYR A 206 7.94 3.93 -6.83
CA TYR A 206 8.37 2.79 -7.64
C TYR A 206 7.81 2.89 -9.07
N ILE A 207 6.56 3.36 -9.20
CA ILE A 207 5.95 3.62 -10.51
C ILE A 207 6.74 4.71 -11.25
N GLU A 208 7.16 5.77 -10.56
CA GLU A 208 7.98 6.85 -11.13
C GLU A 208 9.37 6.40 -11.63
N GLN A 209 9.78 5.15 -11.39
CA GLN A 209 11.04 4.64 -11.95
C GLN A 209 10.89 4.06 -13.36
N PHE A 210 9.66 3.86 -13.82
CA PHE A 210 9.41 3.38 -15.18
C PHE A 210 9.35 4.56 -16.15
N ASP A 211 10.23 4.56 -17.16
CA ASP A 211 10.19 5.49 -18.28
C ASP A 211 9.31 4.93 -19.40
N VAL A 212 8.15 5.55 -19.61
CA VAL A 212 7.17 5.13 -20.64
C VAL A 212 7.64 5.36 -22.08
N SER A 213 8.79 6.00 -22.28
CA SER A 213 9.41 6.13 -23.61
C SER A 213 10.25 4.92 -24.00
N GLU A 214 10.58 4.06 -23.05
CA GLU A 214 11.26 2.78 -23.25
C GLU A 214 10.24 1.63 -23.24
N SER A 215 10.64 0.44 -23.69
CA SER A 215 9.79 -0.74 -23.52
C SER A 215 9.70 -1.17 -22.05
N LEU A 216 8.64 -1.90 -21.70
CA LEU A 216 8.52 -2.49 -20.37
C LEU A 216 9.70 -3.42 -20.04
N GLU A 217 10.17 -4.19 -21.03
CA GLU A 217 11.28 -5.12 -20.85
C GLU A 217 12.60 -4.40 -20.52
N GLU A 218 12.93 -3.34 -21.28
CA GLU A 218 14.10 -2.49 -21.00
C GLU A 218 14.03 -1.89 -19.60
N ASN A 219 12.87 -1.33 -19.21
CA ASN A 219 12.67 -0.84 -17.85
C ASN A 219 12.86 -1.90 -16.77
N ILE A 220 12.38 -3.14 -17.00
CA ILE A 220 12.57 -4.22 -16.03
C ILE A 220 14.05 -4.54 -15.88
N ILE A 221 14.78 -4.66 -16.99
CA ILE A 221 16.20 -4.95 -16.99
C ILE A 221 16.95 -3.83 -16.26
N ASP A 222 16.72 -2.57 -16.63
CA ASP A 222 17.44 -1.43 -16.07
C ASP A 222 17.14 -1.19 -14.61
N GLN A 223 15.87 -1.30 -14.21
CA GLN A 223 15.49 -1.00 -12.82
C GLN A 223 15.77 -2.16 -11.86
N PHE A 224 15.71 -3.43 -12.30
CA PHE A 224 15.87 -4.60 -11.42
C PHE A 224 17.17 -5.38 -11.62
N TYR A 225 17.74 -5.40 -12.82
CA TYR A 225 18.82 -6.31 -13.21
C TYR A 225 20.10 -5.60 -13.69
N SER A 226 20.14 -4.27 -13.68
CA SER A 226 21.34 -3.49 -14.00
C SER A 226 22.04 -2.95 -12.75
N VAL A 227 23.36 -2.74 -12.85
CA VAL A 227 24.14 -2.07 -11.80
C VAL A 227 23.61 -0.65 -11.61
N GLY A 228 23.29 -0.30 -10.36
CA GLY A 228 22.70 1.02 -10.05
C GLY A 228 21.20 1.14 -10.37
N GLY A 229 20.57 0.08 -10.88
CA GLY A 229 19.11 0.00 -11.01
C GLY A 229 18.42 0.23 -9.66
N TYR A 230 17.32 0.99 -9.65
CA TYR A 230 16.67 1.41 -8.41
C TYR A 230 16.28 0.21 -7.52
N PHE A 231 15.77 -0.87 -8.11
CA PHE A 231 15.30 -2.04 -7.37
C PHE A 231 16.37 -3.10 -7.14
N SER A 232 17.57 -3.00 -7.73
CA SER A 232 18.63 -4.01 -7.51
C SER A 232 19.17 -3.96 -6.06
N GLU A 233 19.22 -2.77 -5.44
CA GLU A 233 19.76 -2.58 -4.08
C GLU A 233 18.76 -2.06 -3.02
N GLU A 234 17.69 -1.36 -3.41
CA GLU A 234 17.01 -0.40 -2.51
C GLU A 234 16.14 -1.00 -1.39
N GLN A 235 15.77 -2.27 -1.46
CA GLN A 235 14.66 -2.77 -0.63
C GLN A 235 15.06 -3.52 0.64
N ILE A 236 16.23 -4.15 0.66
CA ILE A 236 16.70 -4.82 1.86
C ILE A 236 17.02 -3.81 2.96
N LYS A 237 17.40 -2.58 2.60
CA LYS A 237 17.84 -1.56 3.57
C LYS A 237 16.71 -1.03 4.46
N THR A 238 15.42 -1.10 4.08
CA THR A 238 14.34 -0.34 4.75
C THR A 238 13.35 -1.18 5.57
N VAL A 239 13.21 -2.48 5.29
CA VAL A 239 12.13 -3.28 5.90
C VAL A 239 12.39 -3.63 7.37
N VAL A 240 13.66 -3.53 7.81
CA VAL A 240 14.12 -4.11 9.09
C VAL A 240 15.03 -3.18 9.90
N SER A 241 15.37 -1.99 9.40
CA SER A 241 16.43 -1.16 9.99
C SER A 241 16.08 -0.49 11.32
N ASN A 242 14.81 -0.16 11.58
CA ASN A 242 14.50 0.79 12.67
C ASN A 242 14.10 0.15 14.01
N ASP A 243 14.04 -1.19 14.11
CA ASP A 243 13.58 -1.85 15.36
C ASP A 243 14.21 -3.22 15.67
N LYS A 244 15.18 -3.74 14.90
CA LYS A 244 15.46 -5.20 14.94
C LYS A 244 16.94 -5.55 15.12
N LYS A 245 17.22 -6.19 16.25
CA LYS A 245 18.51 -6.78 16.64
C LYS A 245 19.04 -7.90 15.70
N ASN A 246 18.30 -8.31 14.66
CA ASN A 246 18.74 -9.36 13.73
C ASN A 246 18.09 -9.25 12.33
N PRO A 247 18.62 -8.39 11.44
CA PRO A 247 18.07 -8.20 10.11
C PRO A 247 18.04 -9.43 9.20
N ALA A 248 19.04 -10.31 9.34
CA ALA A 248 19.16 -11.52 8.54
C ALA A 248 17.96 -12.46 8.72
N LEU A 249 17.53 -12.68 9.97
CA LEU A 249 16.39 -13.56 10.26
C LEU A 249 15.09 -13.10 9.58
N TYR A 250 14.82 -11.80 9.59
CA TYR A 250 13.63 -11.25 8.96
C TYR A 250 13.67 -11.37 7.42
N ASN A 251 14.84 -11.12 6.82
CA ASN A 251 15.01 -11.30 5.37
C ASN A 251 14.82 -12.77 4.97
N SER A 252 15.35 -13.71 5.76
CA SER A 252 15.16 -15.15 5.50
C SER A 252 13.69 -15.57 5.62
N ILE A 253 12.94 -15.03 6.58
CA ILE A 253 11.49 -15.28 6.71
C ILE A 253 10.72 -14.72 5.51
N ILE A 254 11.02 -13.50 5.08
CA ILE A 254 10.39 -12.89 3.91
C ILE A 254 10.69 -13.73 2.65
N SER A 255 11.95 -14.14 2.47
CA SER A 255 12.35 -15.02 1.37
C SER A 255 11.63 -16.38 1.39
N ALA A 256 11.45 -16.97 2.58
CA ALA A 256 10.71 -18.22 2.73
C ALA A 256 9.27 -18.06 2.21
N VAL A 257 8.58 -17.00 2.65
CA VAL A 257 7.19 -16.72 2.23
C VAL A 257 7.11 -16.41 0.74
N ALA A 258 8.00 -15.58 0.20
CA ALA A 258 8.06 -15.24 -1.23
C ALA A 258 8.28 -16.47 -2.14
N THR A 259 8.90 -17.52 -1.60
CA THR A 259 9.17 -18.78 -2.31
C THR A 259 8.17 -19.88 -2.01
N GLY A 260 7.04 -19.55 -1.34
CA GLY A 260 5.92 -20.47 -1.14
C GLY A 260 5.89 -21.20 0.21
N HIS A 261 6.85 -20.95 1.10
CA HIS A 261 6.83 -21.49 2.47
C HIS A 261 5.95 -20.59 3.34
N THR A 262 4.68 -20.92 3.45
CA THR A 262 3.66 -20.02 4.01
C THR A 262 3.19 -20.45 5.40
N LYS A 263 3.43 -21.69 5.82
CA LYS A 263 3.06 -22.16 7.18
C LYS A 263 4.21 -21.94 8.17
N ASN A 264 3.87 -21.75 9.44
CA ASN A 264 4.86 -21.51 10.51
C ASN A 264 6.00 -22.56 10.52
N SER A 265 5.66 -23.85 10.45
CA SER A 265 6.64 -24.95 10.42
C SER A 265 7.49 -24.98 9.14
N GLU A 266 6.90 -24.63 7.99
CA GLU A 266 7.61 -24.55 6.70
C GLU A 266 8.63 -23.41 6.74
N ILE A 267 8.23 -22.26 7.28
CA ILE A 267 9.10 -21.07 7.45
C ILE A 267 10.23 -21.38 8.43
N ALA A 268 9.92 -21.95 9.60
CA ALA A 268 10.93 -22.33 10.59
C ALA A 268 11.99 -23.29 10.01
N SER A 269 11.52 -24.32 9.29
CA SER A 269 12.39 -25.29 8.62
C SER A 269 13.24 -24.66 7.51
N TYR A 270 12.67 -23.78 6.69
CA TYR A 270 13.40 -23.11 5.62
C TYR A 270 14.51 -22.19 6.15
N VAL A 271 14.21 -21.48 7.23
CA VAL A 271 15.13 -20.52 7.85
C VAL A 271 16.19 -21.22 8.73
N GLY A 272 15.91 -22.44 9.19
CA GLY A 272 16.82 -23.21 10.05
C GLY A 272 16.78 -22.77 11.50
N VAL A 273 15.61 -22.40 12.02
CA VAL A 273 15.40 -21.99 13.43
C VAL A 273 14.18 -22.68 14.02
N ASP A 274 14.19 -22.90 15.34
CA ASP A 274 13.09 -23.59 16.03
C ASP A 274 11.83 -22.71 16.19
N GLU A 275 12.00 -21.39 16.35
CA GLU A 275 10.88 -20.48 16.59
C GLU A 275 10.92 -19.20 15.74
N VAL A 276 9.86 -18.97 14.97
CA VAL A 276 9.64 -17.78 14.12
C VAL A 276 8.46 -16.92 14.57
N THR A 277 7.80 -17.27 15.69
CA THR A 277 6.56 -16.63 16.15
C THR A 277 6.70 -15.14 16.40
N TYR A 278 7.73 -14.71 17.14
CA TYR A 278 7.96 -13.30 17.41
C TYR A 278 8.31 -12.52 16.13
N PRO A 279 9.30 -12.94 15.31
CA PRO A 279 9.57 -12.29 14.02
C PRO A 279 8.34 -12.16 13.12
N LEU A 280 7.53 -13.22 12.98
CA LEU A 280 6.29 -13.18 12.21
C LEU A 280 5.30 -12.16 12.75
N LYS A 281 5.11 -12.09 14.08
CA LYS A 281 4.27 -11.05 14.69
C LYS A 281 4.76 -9.65 14.36
N VAL A 282 6.07 -9.41 14.38
CA VAL A 282 6.61 -8.09 14.05
C VAL A 282 6.43 -7.77 12.56
N LEU A 283 6.62 -8.73 11.65
CA LEU A 283 6.36 -8.54 10.22
C LEU A 283 4.88 -8.28 9.90
N VAL A 284 3.97 -8.96 10.60
CA VAL A 284 2.53 -8.71 10.49
C VAL A 284 2.16 -7.32 11.02
N LYS A 285 2.71 -6.91 12.17
CA LYS A 285 2.50 -5.57 12.74
C LYS A 285 3.03 -4.46 11.83
N ALA A 286 4.13 -4.72 11.12
CA ALA A 286 4.69 -3.83 10.11
C ALA A 286 3.93 -3.85 8.76
N GLU A 287 2.86 -4.65 8.65
CA GLU A 287 2.03 -4.84 7.45
C GLU A 287 2.80 -5.39 6.23
N LEU A 288 3.94 -6.06 6.46
CA LEU A 288 4.74 -6.72 5.41
C LEU A 288 4.17 -8.10 5.10
N LEU A 289 3.74 -8.80 6.15
CA LEU A 289 3.03 -10.06 6.04
C LEU A 289 1.58 -9.88 6.47
N GLU A 290 0.68 -10.65 5.87
CA GLU A 290 -0.66 -10.90 6.40
C GLU A 290 -0.74 -12.34 6.88
N ARG A 291 -1.37 -12.55 8.04
CA ARG A 291 -1.67 -13.89 8.56
C ARG A 291 -3.11 -14.24 8.21
N ARG A 292 -3.29 -15.19 7.30
CA ARG A 292 -4.60 -15.74 6.95
C ARG A 292 -5.02 -16.77 8.00
N VAL A 293 -6.21 -16.57 8.58
CA VAL A 293 -6.73 -17.43 9.65
C VAL A 293 -7.71 -18.43 9.06
N THR A 294 -7.21 -19.61 8.70
CA THR A 294 -8.02 -20.78 8.31
C THR A 294 -7.86 -21.90 9.35
N LYS A 295 -8.34 -23.12 9.07
CA LYS A 295 -8.03 -24.30 9.90
C LYS A 295 -6.51 -24.49 10.10
N LYS A 296 -5.69 -24.08 9.13
CA LYS A 296 -4.22 -24.05 9.20
C LYS A 296 -3.71 -22.66 8.81
N PRO A 297 -3.40 -21.79 9.77
CA PRO A 297 -2.95 -20.44 9.47
C PRO A 297 -1.70 -20.42 8.59
N TYR A 298 -1.69 -19.51 7.63
CA TYR A 298 -0.56 -19.28 6.72
C TYR A 298 -0.30 -17.78 6.57
N TYR A 299 0.87 -17.46 6.03
CA TYR A 299 1.37 -16.11 5.85
C TYR A 299 1.54 -15.82 4.36
N ILE A 300 1.13 -14.61 3.95
CA ILE A 300 1.32 -14.10 2.60
C ILE A 300 2.03 -12.75 2.66
N LEU A 301 2.71 -12.36 1.59
CA LEU A 301 3.25 -11.02 1.45
C LEU A 301 2.14 -10.05 1.01
N ASN A 302 2.13 -8.87 1.62
CA ASN A 302 1.21 -7.79 1.23
C ASN A 302 1.77 -6.92 0.10
N ASP A 303 2.94 -7.27 -0.42
CA ASP A 303 3.73 -6.43 -1.30
C ASP A 303 4.30 -7.28 -2.42
N SER A 304 3.62 -7.25 -3.57
CA SER A 304 3.96 -8.01 -4.76
C SER A 304 5.36 -7.68 -5.28
N MET A 305 5.81 -6.45 -5.07
CA MET A 305 7.12 -6.03 -5.48
C MET A 305 8.21 -6.65 -4.58
N LEU A 306 8.01 -6.68 -3.26
CA LEU A 306 8.89 -7.45 -2.35
C LEU A 306 8.89 -8.93 -2.70
N GLU A 307 7.73 -9.51 -3.02
CA GLU A 307 7.63 -10.90 -3.45
C GLU A 307 8.45 -11.16 -4.72
N PHE A 308 8.29 -10.32 -5.75
CA PHE A 308 9.06 -10.40 -6.99
C PHE A 308 10.56 -10.32 -6.73
N TRP A 309 10.97 -9.37 -5.90
CA TRP A 309 12.38 -9.15 -5.57
C TRP A 309 13.01 -10.37 -4.88
N PHE A 310 12.37 -10.91 -3.84
CA PHE A 310 12.88 -12.07 -3.10
C PHE A 310 12.77 -13.39 -3.87
N LYS A 311 11.85 -13.48 -4.83
CA LYS A 311 11.66 -14.68 -5.64
C LYS A 311 12.61 -14.73 -6.84
N TYR A 312 12.81 -13.60 -7.52
CA TYR A 312 13.52 -13.54 -8.80
C TYR A 312 14.80 -12.71 -8.78
N VAL A 313 14.80 -11.52 -8.18
CA VAL A 313 15.88 -10.53 -8.34
C VAL A 313 17.07 -10.84 -7.41
N ASN A 314 16.82 -11.18 -6.16
CA ASN A 314 17.85 -11.41 -5.16
C ASN A 314 18.86 -12.51 -5.54
N ARG A 315 18.40 -13.51 -6.30
CA ARG A 315 19.21 -14.62 -6.83
C ARG A 315 20.17 -14.17 -7.93
N ALA A 316 19.89 -13.04 -8.57
CA ALA A 316 20.68 -12.46 -9.64
C ALA A 316 21.81 -11.56 -9.12
N THR A 317 21.90 -11.26 -7.81
CA THR A 317 22.82 -10.25 -7.25
C THR A 317 24.26 -10.37 -7.77
N SER A 318 24.83 -11.58 -7.81
CA SER A 318 26.19 -11.79 -8.30
C SER A 318 26.35 -11.50 -9.80
N LEU A 319 25.31 -11.82 -10.59
CA LEU A 319 25.28 -11.55 -12.04
C LEU A 319 25.06 -10.06 -12.31
N ILE A 320 24.18 -9.40 -11.55
CA ILE A 320 23.98 -7.95 -11.62
C ILE A 320 25.31 -7.24 -11.34
N ASN A 321 26.01 -7.58 -10.25
CA ASN A 321 27.31 -6.99 -9.91
C ASN A 321 28.42 -7.26 -10.95
N ALA A 322 28.26 -8.31 -11.76
CA ALA A 322 29.15 -8.64 -12.86
C ALA A 322 28.68 -8.04 -14.19
N ASP A 323 27.71 -7.12 -14.17
CA ASP A 323 27.11 -6.47 -15.35
C ASP A 323 26.49 -7.47 -16.35
N ASN A 324 25.91 -8.55 -15.81
CA ASN A 324 25.32 -9.64 -16.57
C ASN A 324 23.92 -10.04 -16.05
N GLY A 325 23.20 -9.11 -15.42
CA GLY A 325 21.87 -9.36 -14.90
C GLY A 325 20.81 -9.54 -15.99
N GLU A 326 20.97 -8.90 -17.14
CA GLU A 326 20.10 -9.09 -18.32
C GLU A 326 20.03 -10.57 -18.74
N SER A 327 21.18 -11.26 -18.83
CA SER A 327 21.23 -12.69 -19.15
C SER A 327 20.46 -13.55 -18.14
N TYR A 328 20.46 -13.16 -16.86
CA TYR A 328 19.66 -13.83 -15.85
C TYR A 328 18.16 -13.60 -16.06
N PHE A 329 17.75 -12.36 -16.37
CA PHE A 329 16.36 -12.03 -16.64
C PHE A 329 15.79 -12.92 -17.76
N TYR A 330 16.47 -13.03 -18.89
CA TYR A 330 16.02 -13.87 -20.00
C TYR A 330 15.99 -15.36 -19.68
N SER A 331 16.96 -15.86 -18.90
CA SER A 331 17.08 -17.30 -18.64
C SER A 331 16.20 -17.80 -17.50
N ALA A 332 15.82 -16.95 -16.54
CA ALA A 332 15.19 -17.37 -15.30
C ALA A 332 13.94 -16.58 -14.89
N VAL A 333 13.58 -15.50 -15.59
CA VAL A 333 12.53 -14.58 -15.13
C VAL A 333 11.48 -14.26 -16.21
N LYS A 334 11.91 -13.92 -17.43
CA LYS A 334 11.01 -13.44 -18.51
C LYS A 334 9.78 -14.35 -18.69
N ASP A 335 10.00 -15.65 -18.83
CA ASP A 335 8.93 -16.63 -19.05
C ASP A 335 8.05 -16.89 -17.80
N HIS A 336 8.46 -16.41 -16.62
CA HIS A 336 7.75 -16.56 -15.35
C HIS A 336 7.03 -15.27 -14.90
N LEU A 337 7.04 -14.21 -15.70
CA LEU A 337 6.33 -12.96 -15.40
C LEU A 337 4.81 -13.20 -15.27
N HIS A 338 4.22 -13.97 -16.17
CA HIS A 338 2.78 -14.25 -16.14
C HIS A 338 2.38 -15.13 -14.94
N ASP A 339 3.22 -16.08 -14.56
CA ASP A 339 3.03 -16.90 -13.35
C ASP A 339 3.02 -16.04 -12.08
N PHE A 340 3.94 -15.07 -12.00
CA PHE A 340 3.96 -14.07 -10.93
C PHE A 340 2.70 -13.21 -10.94
N MET A 341 2.28 -12.77 -12.12
CA MET A 341 1.10 -11.93 -12.29
C MET A 341 -0.22 -12.62 -11.93
N GLY A 342 -0.28 -13.95 -11.82
CA GLY A 342 -1.50 -14.67 -11.40
C GLY A 342 -2.11 -14.11 -10.10
N LYS A 343 -1.31 -14.03 -9.02
CA LYS A 343 -1.78 -13.49 -7.73
C LYS A 343 -2.01 -11.98 -7.75
N VAL A 344 -1.25 -11.24 -8.55
CA VAL A 344 -1.48 -9.80 -8.76
C VAL A 344 -2.82 -9.57 -9.46
N PHE A 345 -3.14 -10.39 -10.46
CA PHE A 345 -4.38 -10.28 -11.21
C PHE A 345 -5.61 -10.61 -10.36
N GLU A 346 -5.51 -11.58 -9.44
CA GLU A 346 -6.53 -11.79 -8.40
C GLU A 346 -6.75 -10.54 -7.54
N LYS A 347 -5.67 -9.84 -7.16
CA LYS A 347 -5.76 -8.56 -6.42
C LYS A 347 -6.45 -7.47 -7.24
N MET A 348 -6.10 -7.34 -8.52
CA MET A 348 -6.74 -6.39 -9.45
C MET A 348 -8.24 -6.69 -9.61
N ALA A 349 -8.60 -7.97 -9.77
CA ALA A 349 -10.00 -8.38 -9.87
C ALA A 349 -10.78 -8.10 -8.58
N LYS A 350 -10.17 -8.28 -7.40
CA LYS A 350 -10.77 -7.86 -6.11
C LYS A 350 -11.01 -6.35 -6.06
N GLU A 351 -10.03 -5.55 -6.51
CA GLU A 351 -10.17 -4.09 -6.58
C GLU A 351 -11.29 -3.67 -7.54
N TYR A 352 -11.37 -4.30 -8.72
CA TYR A 352 -12.44 -4.09 -9.70
C TYR A 352 -13.83 -4.44 -9.12
N LEU A 353 -13.99 -5.63 -8.54
CA LEU A 353 -15.28 -6.05 -7.98
C LEU A 353 -15.74 -5.16 -6.82
N LEU A 354 -14.81 -4.65 -6.00
CA LEU A 354 -15.14 -3.73 -4.91
C LEU A 354 -15.54 -2.34 -5.43
N SER A 355 -14.93 -1.84 -6.50
CA SER A 355 -15.32 -0.55 -7.09
C SER A 355 -16.67 -0.62 -7.82
N HIS A 356 -17.06 -1.81 -8.30
CA HIS A 356 -18.33 -2.07 -8.98
C HIS A 356 -19.40 -2.68 -8.07
N ALA A 357 -19.14 -2.83 -6.76
CA ALA A 357 -20.08 -3.47 -5.85
C ALA A 357 -21.42 -2.70 -5.75
N GLY A 358 -22.53 -3.36 -6.07
CA GLY A 358 -23.86 -2.74 -6.08
C GLY A 358 -24.19 -1.92 -7.33
N VAL A 359 -23.31 -1.91 -8.34
CA VAL A 359 -23.53 -1.34 -9.68
C VAL A 359 -23.21 -2.41 -10.73
N ASP A 360 -23.53 -2.17 -12.01
CA ASP A 360 -23.19 -3.05 -13.15
C ASP A 360 -23.59 -4.53 -12.98
N ASP A 361 -24.76 -4.74 -12.36
CA ASP A 361 -25.34 -6.03 -11.97
C ASP A 361 -24.42 -6.89 -11.06
N PHE A 362 -23.46 -6.27 -10.37
CA PHE A 362 -22.73 -6.94 -9.29
C PHE A 362 -23.48 -6.82 -7.96
N PRO A 363 -23.48 -7.88 -7.14
CA PRO A 363 -24.04 -7.81 -5.81
C PRO A 363 -23.28 -6.78 -4.95
N ILE A 364 -23.93 -6.26 -3.91
CA ILE A 364 -23.22 -5.51 -2.87
C ILE A 364 -22.33 -6.50 -2.11
N LEU A 365 -21.01 -6.35 -2.28
CA LEU A 365 -19.98 -7.16 -1.62
C LEU A 365 -19.34 -6.35 -0.50
N THR A 366 -19.20 -6.97 0.67
CA THR A 366 -18.50 -6.38 1.83
C THR A 366 -17.10 -6.96 2.03
N ASP A 367 -16.83 -8.13 1.43
CA ASP A 367 -15.56 -8.84 1.53
C ASP A 367 -15.35 -9.70 0.28
N ILE A 368 -14.10 -9.82 -0.18
CA ILE A 368 -13.69 -10.69 -1.28
C ILE A 368 -12.35 -11.32 -0.91
N ALA A 369 -12.32 -12.64 -0.83
CA ALA A 369 -11.13 -13.39 -0.46
C ALA A 369 -10.93 -14.63 -1.34
N ASP A 370 -9.71 -15.15 -1.35
CA ASP A 370 -9.45 -16.50 -1.80
C ASP A 370 -10.11 -17.52 -0.86
N TYR A 371 -10.49 -18.66 -1.40
CA TYR A 371 -11.12 -19.74 -0.66
C TYR A 371 -10.47 -21.08 -0.97
N GLN A 372 -10.05 -21.77 0.09
CA GLN A 372 -9.50 -23.13 0.01
C GLN A 372 -10.21 -24.04 1.00
N ASP A 373 -10.64 -25.22 0.56
CA ASP A 373 -11.20 -26.25 1.44
C ASP A 373 -10.89 -27.66 0.93
N THR A 374 -11.05 -28.64 1.83
CA THR A 374 -11.00 -30.06 1.48
C THR A 374 -12.40 -30.63 1.59
N VAL A 375 -12.96 -31.02 0.45
CA VAL A 375 -14.32 -31.55 0.31
C VAL A 375 -14.28 -33.02 -0.09
N LEU A 376 -15.43 -33.69 -0.02
CA LEU A 376 -15.59 -35.03 -0.57
C LEU A 376 -16.25 -34.92 -1.93
N ASP A 377 -15.64 -35.53 -2.95
CA ASP A 377 -16.24 -35.62 -4.28
C ASP A 377 -17.42 -36.61 -4.32
N GLU A 378 -18.01 -36.79 -5.51
CA GLU A 378 -19.15 -37.71 -5.71
C GLU A 378 -18.79 -39.17 -5.39
N GLU A 379 -17.51 -39.55 -5.46
CA GLU A 379 -16.98 -40.88 -5.11
C GLU A 379 -16.53 -40.98 -3.64
N ARG A 380 -16.80 -39.96 -2.81
CA ARG A 380 -16.36 -39.83 -1.42
C ARG A 380 -14.84 -39.81 -1.24
N LYS A 381 -14.10 -39.38 -2.25
CA LYS A 381 -12.65 -39.14 -2.13
C LYS A 381 -12.40 -37.70 -1.73
N GLN A 382 -11.31 -37.49 -0.99
CA GLN A 382 -10.89 -36.15 -0.60
C GLN A 382 -10.42 -35.38 -1.83
N LYS A 383 -10.98 -34.19 -2.02
CA LYS A 383 -10.65 -33.27 -3.09
C LYS A 383 -10.36 -31.90 -2.50
N GLN A 384 -9.24 -31.30 -2.89
CA GLN A 384 -8.96 -29.91 -2.57
C GLN A 384 -9.63 -29.01 -3.60
N ILE A 385 -10.32 -27.99 -3.13
CA ILE A 385 -10.92 -26.95 -3.96
C ILE A 385 -10.26 -25.62 -3.64
N GLU A 386 -9.99 -24.85 -4.69
CA GLU A 386 -9.47 -23.49 -4.61
C GLU A 386 -10.26 -22.59 -5.56
N ILE A 387 -10.76 -21.48 -5.00
CA ILE A 387 -11.47 -20.42 -5.70
C ILE A 387 -10.74 -19.11 -5.42
N ASP A 388 -10.38 -18.40 -6.48
CA ASP A 388 -9.56 -17.19 -6.40
C ASP A 388 -10.34 -16.02 -5.79
N LEU A 389 -11.63 -15.93 -6.13
CA LEU A 389 -12.52 -14.85 -5.73
C LEU A 389 -13.79 -15.43 -5.10
N LEU A 390 -13.98 -15.21 -3.81
CA LEU A 390 -15.22 -15.55 -3.10
C LEU A 390 -15.75 -14.29 -2.42
N GLY A 391 -16.76 -13.69 -3.04
CA GLY A 391 -17.40 -12.45 -2.61
C GLY A 391 -18.56 -12.70 -1.64
N LYS A 392 -18.59 -11.97 -0.53
CA LYS A 392 -19.61 -12.10 0.51
C LYS A 392 -20.29 -10.78 0.85
N ASN A 393 -21.52 -10.89 1.34
CA ASN A 393 -22.18 -9.86 2.13
C ASN A 393 -22.55 -10.46 3.49
N GLY A 394 -21.83 -10.06 4.54
CA GLY A 394 -21.90 -10.73 5.84
C GLY A 394 -21.53 -12.21 5.73
N LYS A 395 -22.48 -13.11 6.04
CA LYS A 395 -22.24 -14.57 5.97
C LYS A 395 -22.63 -15.19 4.62
N GLN A 396 -23.36 -14.46 3.77
CA GLN A 396 -23.85 -14.98 2.50
C GLN A 396 -22.77 -14.86 1.43
N ILE A 397 -22.51 -15.96 0.72
CA ILE A 397 -21.63 -15.99 -0.45
C ILE A 397 -22.46 -15.61 -1.66
N LEU A 398 -22.12 -14.50 -2.31
CA LEU A 398 -22.90 -13.93 -3.42
C LEU A 398 -22.17 -14.01 -4.76
N LEU A 399 -20.84 -14.15 -4.73
CA LEU A 399 -20.03 -14.19 -5.94
C LEU A 399 -18.91 -15.23 -5.79
N VAL A 400 -18.64 -15.94 -6.89
CA VAL A 400 -17.51 -16.86 -7.04
C VAL A 400 -16.79 -16.56 -8.35
N GLY A 401 -15.47 -16.66 -8.38
CA GLY A 401 -14.73 -16.38 -9.59
C GLY A 401 -13.32 -16.92 -9.66
N GLU A 402 -12.81 -16.94 -10.88
CA GLU A 402 -11.50 -17.46 -11.25
C GLU A 402 -10.79 -16.46 -12.16
N CYS A 403 -9.48 -16.29 -11.94
CA CYS A 403 -8.63 -15.34 -12.66
C CYS A 403 -7.57 -16.10 -13.47
N LYS A 404 -7.37 -15.70 -14.74
CA LYS A 404 -6.29 -16.24 -15.59
C LYS A 404 -5.49 -15.13 -16.24
N PHE A 405 -4.25 -14.96 -15.80
CA PHE A 405 -3.28 -14.06 -16.42
C PHE A 405 -2.36 -14.86 -17.36
N LYS A 406 -2.85 -15.19 -18.55
CA LYS A 406 -2.11 -15.93 -19.59
C LYS A 406 -2.59 -15.51 -20.98
N ASN A 407 -1.74 -15.69 -21.99
CA ASN A 407 -2.05 -15.30 -23.37
C ASN A 407 -3.06 -16.23 -24.05
N SER A 408 -3.17 -17.48 -23.58
CA SER A 408 -4.20 -18.39 -24.08
C SER A 408 -5.58 -18.00 -23.55
N GLN A 409 -6.60 -18.18 -24.40
CA GLN A 409 -7.99 -17.97 -24.02
C GLN A 409 -8.40 -18.90 -22.88
N PHE A 410 -9.33 -18.42 -22.05
CA PHE A 410 -10.07 -19.26 -21.11
C PHE A 410 -10.95 -20.23 -21.89
N ASP A 411 -10.69 -21.52 -21.74
CA ASP A 411 -11.25 -22.57 -22.59
C ASP A 411 -12.37 -23.39 -21.92
N LYS A 412 -12.95 -24.32 -22.70
CA LYS A 412 -13.97 -25.27 -22.21
C LYS A 412 -13.52 -26.04 -20.97
N THR A 413 -12.27 -26.51 -20.96
CA THR A 413 -11.74 -27.35 -19.87
C THR A 413 -11.66 -26.55 -18.58
N GLU A 414 -11.22 -25.30 -18.66
CA GLU A 414 -11.16 -24.40 -17.51
C GLU A 414 -12.55 -24.02 -17.01
N TYR A 415 -13.48 -23.77 -17.93
CA TYR A 415 -14.87 -23.49 -17.58
C TYR A 415 -15.54 -24.66 -16.85
N GLU A 416 -15.42 -25.88 -17.38
CA GLU A 416 -15.98 -27.08 -16.76
C GLU A 416 -15.36 -27.35 -15.38
N LYS A 417 -14.05 -27.11 -15.22
CA LYS A 417 -13.38 -27.19 -13.91
C LYS A 417 -13.92 -26.16 -12.92
N LEU A 418 -14.17 -24.93 -13.36
CA LEU A 418 -14.75 -23.89 -12.50
C LEU A 418 -16.14 -24.31 -12.01
N LEU A 419 -17.02 -24.73 -12.93
CA LEU A 419 -18.36 -25.21 -12.59
C LEU A 419 -18.31 -26.39 -11.61
N ASP A 420 -17.39 -27.32 -11.83
CA ASP A 420 -17.17 -28.47 -10.97
C ASP A 420 -16.71 -28.07 -9.55
N LYS A 421 -15.83 -27.08 -9.40
CA LYS A 421 -15.45 -26.52 -8.08
C LYS A 421 -16.65 -25.87 -7.37
N ILE A 422 -17.47 -25.11 -8.10
CA ILE A 422 -18.59 -24.33 -7.55
C ILE A 422 -19.62 -25.23 -6.88
N LYS A 423 -19.83 -26.47 -7.37
CA LYS A 423 -20.74 -27.47 -6.76
C LYS A 423 -20.48 -27.72 -5.28
N TYR A 424 -19.24 -27.54 -4.83
CA TYR A 424 -18.81 -27.81 -3.46
C TYR A 424 -18.79 -26.58 -2.55
N ILE A 425 -19.14 -25.40 -3.09
CA ILE A 425 -19.23 -24.17 -2.32
C ILE A 425 -20.63 -24.09 -1.68
N PRO A 426 -20.74 -23.83 -0.36
CA PRO A 426 -22.04 -23.75 0.33
C PRO A 426 -22.77 -22.44 0.01
N THR A 427 -23.20 -22.29 -1.24
CA THR A 427 -23.90 -21.11 -1.77
C THR A 427 -25.07 -21.52 -2.66
N THR A 428 -26.00 -20.60 -2.90
CA THR A 428 -27.16 -20.79 -3.77
C THR A 428 -27.14 -19.70 -4.84
N ASN A 429 -27.04 -20.12 -6.11
CA ASN A 429 -27.01 -19.24 -7.29
C ASN A 429 -26.08 -18.02 -7.15
N PRO A 430 -24.77 -18.21 -6.86
CA PRO A 430 -23.83 -17.10 -6.82
C PRO A 430 -23.66 -16.50 -8.22
N VAL A 431 -23.35 -15.22 -8.29
CA VAL A 431 -22.81 -14.62 -9.53
C VAL A 431 -21.46 -15.27 -9.81
N VAL A 432 -21.30 -15.85 -11.00
CA VAL A 432 -20.02 -16.44 -11.43
C VAL A 432 -19.30 -15.43 -12.29
N CYS A 433 -18.06 -15.08 -11.95
CA CYS A 433 -17.24 -14.19 -12.76
C CYS A 433 -15.92 -14.84 -13.17
N VAL A 434 -15.48 -14.60 -14.40
CA VAL A 434 -14.19 -15.07 -14.90
C VAL A 434 -13.42 -13.89 -15.44
N PHE A 435 -12.20 -13.71 -14.95
CA PHE A 435 -11.27 -12.68 -15.40
C PHE A 435 -10.19 -13.32 -16.27
N SER A 436 -9.95 -12.78 -17.46
CA SER A 436 -8.99 -13.36 -18.41
C SER A 436 -8.17 -12.30 -19.15
N LEU A 437 -6.84 -12.46 -19.16
CA LEU A 437 -5.95 -11.69 -20.03
C LEU A 437 -6.18 -12.05 -21.50
N GLY A 438 -6.00 -13.32 -21.87
CA GLY A 438 -6.14 -13.82 -23.24
C GLY A 438 -7.58 -13.87 -23.77
N GLY A 439 -8.56 -13.41 -22.99
CA GLY A 439 -9.98 -13.45 -23.33
C GLY A 439 -10.60 -14.85 -23.23
N PHE A 440 -11.65 -15.09 -24.00
CA PHE A 440 -12.50 -16.28 -23.89
C PHE A 440 -12.68 -17.00 -25.23
N SER A 441 -12.65 -18.33 -25.21
CA SER A 441 -12.94 -19.18 -26.38
C SER A 441 -14.41 -19.05 -26.82
N GLU A 442 -14.69 -19.40 -28.08
CA GLU A 442 -16.06 -19.38 -28.63
C GLU A 442 -17.02 -20.25 -27.81
N TYR A 443 -16.59 -21.46 -27.43
CA TYR A 443 -17.36 -22.34 -26.55
C TYR A 443 -17.77 -21.65 -25.25
N VAL A 444 -16.85 -20.94 -24.59
CA VAL A 444 -17.16 -20.25 -23.33
C VAL A 444 -18.13 -19.09 -23.56
N LYS A 445 -17.94 -18.31 -24.63
CA LYS A 445 -18.86 -17.21 -24.99
C LYS A 445 -20.29 -17.71 -25.25
N GLU A 446 -20.43 -18.89 -25.85
CA GLU A 446 -21.73 -19.48 -26.16
C GLU A 446 -22.38 -20.20 -24.97
N ASN A 447 -21.59 -20.80 -24.08
CA ASN A 447 -22.10 -21.70 -23.03
C ASN A 447 -22.06 -21.10 -21.62
N ALA A 448 -21.38 -19.98 -21.39
CA ALA A 448 -21.27 -19.31 -20.11
C ALA A 448 -22.13 -18.04 -20.02
N SER A 449 -23.35 -18.06 -20.59
CA SER A 449 -24.27 -16.91 -20.62
C SER A 449 -24.62 -16.36 -19.24
N ASP A 450 -24.59 -17.22 -18.22
CA ASP A 450 -24.90 -16.87 -16.84
C ASP A 450 -23.66 -16.41 -16.05
N CYS A 451 -22.50 -16.33 -16.70
CA CYS A 451 -21.25 -15.86 -16.13
C CYS A 451 -20.92 -14.44 -16.60
N LYS A 452 -20.35 -13.63 -15.70
CA LYS A 452 -19.72 -12.35 -16.06
C LYS A 452 -18.30 -12.63 -16.57
N LEU A 453 -18.13 -12.55 -17.88
CA LEU A 453 -16.84 -12.71 -18.56
C LEU A 453 -16.17 -11.34 -18.70
N ILE A 454 -15.04 -11.14 -18.03
CA ILE A 454 -14.37 -9.83 -17.91
C ILE A 454 -12.94 -9.96 -18.45
N THR A 455 -12.63 -9.22 -19.50
CA THR A 455 -11.24 -9.16 -20.02
C THR A 455 -10.41 -8.16 -19.25
N LEU A 456 -9.08 -8.22 -19.38
CA LEU A 456 -8.20 -7.17 -18.82
C LEU A 456 -8.60 -5.78 -19.31
N ASP A 457 -8.95 -5.64 -20.59
CA ASP A 457 -9.37 -4.35 -21.15
C ASP A 457 -10.68 -3.83 -20.55
N ASP A 458 -11.61 -4.73 -20.20
CA ASP A 458 -12.85 -4.34 -19.51
C ASP A 458 -12.58 -3.81 -18.10
N MET A 459 -11.47 -4.21 -17.47
CA MET A 459 -11.10 -3.70 -16.15
C MET A 459 -10.58 -2.25 -16.19
N TYR A 460 -10.10 -1.78 -17.34
CA TYR A 460 -9.57 -0.42 -17.52
C TYR A 460 -10.57 0.57 -18.13
N LYS A 461 -11.81 0.14 -18.38
CA LYS A 461 -12.92 1.01 -18.79
C LYS A 461 -13.65 1.54 -17.57
#